data_AF-A0AAN8JE24-F1
#
_entry.id   AF-A0AAN8JE24-F1
#
_cell.length_a   1.000
_cell.length_b   1.000
_cell.length_c   1.000
_cell.angle_alpha   90.00
_cell.angle_beta   90.00
_cell.angle_gamma   90.00
#
_symmetry.space_group_name_H-M   'P 1'
#
loop_
_entity.id
_entity.type
_entity.pdbx_description
1 polymer ?
#
loop_
_entity_poly.entity_id
_entity_poly.type
_entity_poly.pdbx_seq_one_letter_code
_entity_poly.pdbx_strand_id
1 'polypeptide(L)'
;MSANEETANIWIECASAVKDELIQTMKKYKIRKKVDISDISKSAYVYASSNQNLTLMEDSVKLTTPDPRLPSLGNRIIASENLKSADNMCVDLESEQLYHEHRYKLGIGEGITDLPPGSCFPLECNLTFLKGVSFDKGCYIGQELTARTFHTGVTRKRLMPLVFENVPAGFKTDSSIMSEKGKSAGKLRDFISIYGLGLMRVAETKGDLNIIDVKGNKLKVKADIPSWWPSENHML
;
A
#
# COMPACT_ATOMS: atom_id res chain seq x y z
N MET A 1 2.54 19.45 41.71
CA MET A 1 3.02 19.88 40.39
C MET A 1 2.63 18.81 39.39
N SER A 2 1.48 18.99 38.74
CA SER A 2 0.98 18.08 37.70
C SER A 2 1.83 18.25 36.45
N ALA A 3 2.47 17.17 36.00
CA ALA A 3 3.03 17.13 34.66
C ALA A 3 1.89 17.40 33.66
N ASN A 4 2.07 18.38 32.78
CA ASN A 4 1.26 18.53 31.59
C ASN A 4 1.40 17.23 30.79
N GLU A 5 0.43 16.33 30.89
CA GLU A 5 0.25 15.26 29.90
C GLU A 5 -0.14 15.98 28.60
N GLU A 6 0.83 16.21 27.72
CA GLU A 6 0.57 16.62 26.34
C GLU A 6 -0.41 15.60 25.74
N THR A 7 -1.63 16.05 25.44
CA THR A 7 -2.62 15.24 24.75
C THR A 7 -2.11 15.01 23.33
N ALA A 8 -1.47 13.87 23.10
CA ALA A 8 -1.00 13.48 21.78
C ALA A 8 -2.21 13.25 20.85
N ASN A 9 -2.31 14.08 19.82
CA ASN A 9 -3.29 13.90 18.74
C ASN A 9 -2.67 13.08 17.62
N ILE A 10 -3.30 11.96 17.25
CA ILE A 10 -2.84 11.07 16.18
C ILE A 10 -3.92 11.00 15.10
N TRP A 11 -3.53 11.23 13.86
CA TRP A 11 -4.41 11.02 12.71
C TRP A 11 -4.10 9.69 12.04
N ILE A 12 -5.14 8.99 11.59
CA ILE A 12 -5.04 7.67 10.97
C ILE A 12 -5.69 7.74 9.60
N GLU A 13 -4.87 7.74 8.56
CA GLU A 13 -5.30 7.56 7.17
C GLU A 13 -5.62 6.07 6.94
N CYS A 14 -6.79 5.78 6.36
CA CYS A 14 -7.17 4.43 5.95
C CYS A 14 -8.04 4.48 4.69
N ALA A 15 -8.19 3.34 4.02
CA ALA A 15 -9.09 3.25 2.87
C ALA A 15 -10.54 3.51 3.30
N SER A 16 -11.24 4.38 2.57
CA SER A 16 -12.61 4.81 2.88
C SER A 16 -13.57 3.64 3.11
N ALA A 17 -13.40 2.54 2.36
CA ALA A 17 -14.23 1.34 2.44
C ALA A 17 -14.16 0.59 3.79
N VAL A 18 -13.09 0.75 4.58
CA VAL A 18 -12.89 0.05 5.87
C VAL A 18 -12.86 1.00 7.07
N LYS A 19 -13.12 2.30 6.85
CA LYS A 19 -13.11 3.33 7.89
C LYS A 19 -14.01 2.97 9.09
N ASP A 20 -15.25 2.58 8.81
CA ASP A 20 -16.22 2.30 9.87
C ASP A 20 -15.86 1.03 10.65
N GLU A 21 -15.39 -0.01 9.96
CA GLU A 21 -14.87 -1.24 10.57
C GLU A 21 -13.65 -0.97 11.45
N LEU A 22 -12.73 -0.12 10.99
CA LEU A 22 -11.56 0.30 11.75
C LEU A 22 -11.95 1.05 13.02
N ILE A 23 -12.89 2.01 12.93
CA ILE A 23 -13.39 2.76 14.10
C ILE A 23 -14.05 1.81 15.10
N GLN A 24 -14.88 0.87 14.65
CA GLN A 24 -15.51 -0.13 15.51
C GLN A 24 -14.46 -1.00 16.21
N THR A 25 -13.44 -1.45 15.48
CA THR A 25 -12.33 -2.21 16.02
C THR A 25 -11.57 -1.42 17.09
N MET A 26 -11.22 -0.16 16.83
CA MET A 26 -10.55 0.69 17.82
C MET A 26 -11.42 0.92 19.07
N LYS A 27 -12.73 1.16 18.90
CA LYS A 27 -13.68 1.31 20.02
C LYS A 27 -13.75 0.05 20.89
N LYS A 28 -13.68 -1.14 20.28
CA LYS A 28 -13.62 -2.42 21.01
C LYS A 28 -12.38 -2.50 21.93
N TYR A 29 -11.23 -2.01 21.48
CA TYR A 29 -9.98 -2.04 22.26
C TYR A 29 -9.78 -0.81 23.17
N LYS A 30 -10.62 0.23 23.08
CA LYS A 30 -10.57 1.44 23.92
C LYS A 30 -10.95 1.20 25.39
N ILE A 31 -11.57 0.08 25.77
CA ILE A 31 -12.16 -0.14 27.11
C ILE A 31 -11.20 0.30 28.24
N ARG A 32 -11.68 1.24 29.07
CA ARG A 32 -10.94 1.86 30.21
C ARG A 32 -9.69 2.69 29.82
N LYS A 33 -9.52 3.06 28.55
CA LYS A 33 -8.49 4.00 28.08
C LYS A 33 -9.06 5.41 27.90
N LYS A 34 -8.30 6.42 28.33
CA LYS A 34 -8.60 7.84 28.12
C LYS A 34 -8.15 8.29 26.73
N VAL A 35 -8.83 7.82 25.69
CA VAL A 35 -8.53 8.17 24.29
C VAL A 35 -9.84 8.43 23.56
N ASP A 36 -9.97 9.52 22.84
CA ASP A 36 -11.14 9.77 22.00
C ASP A 36 -10.89 9.42 20.54
N ILE A 37 -11.92 8.87 19.89
CA ILE A 37 -11.86 8.34 18.53
C ILE A 37 -13.02 8.99 17.78
N SER A 38 -12.70 9.82 16.79
CA SER A 38 -13.66 10.57 15.97
C SER A 38 -13.37 10.41 14.50
N ASP A 39 -14.44 10.29 13.70
CA ASP A 39 -14.34 10.39 12.25
C ASP A 39 -14.26 11.86 11.84
N ILE A 40 -13.20 12.21 11.10
CA ILE A 40 -12.98 13.55 10.54
C ILE A 40 -12.95 13.55 9.02
N SER A 41 -13.37 12.46 8.36
CA SER A 41 -13.26 12.31 6.90
C SER A 41 -14.08 13.31 6.08
N LYS A 42 -14.98 14.06 6.73
CA LYS A 42 -15.76 15.15 6.11
C LYS A 42 -15.06 16.52 6.18
N SER A 43 -14.00 16.64 6.96
CA SER A 43 -13.27 17.91 7.22
C SER A 43 -11.75 17.74 7.14
N ALA A 44 -11.29 16.60 6.64
CA ALA A 44 -9.89 16.28 6.39
C ALA A 44 -9.81 15.47 5.09
N TYR A 45 -9.23 16.09 4.05
CA TYR A 45 -9.09 15.51 2.72
C TYR A 45 -7.63 15.13 2.49
N VAL A 46 -7.40 13.91 2.01
CA VAL A 46 -6.04 13.37 1.80
C VAL A 46 -5.67 13.45 0.32
N TYR A 47 -4.48 13.97 0.04
CA TYR A 47 -3.89 14.02 -1.28
C TYR A 47 -2.46 13.47 -1.24
N ALA A 48 -2.00 13.01 -2.40
CA ALA A 48 -0.61 12.64 -2.64
C ALA A 48 -0.06 13.49 -3.78
N SER A 49 1.20 13.88 -3.69
CA SER A 49 1.88 14.62 -4.76
C SER A 49 3.30 14.13 -4.92
N SER A 50 3.66 13.73 -6.14
CA SER A 50 5.04 13.42 -6.50
C SER A 50 5.91 14.69 -6.62
N ASN A 51 5.29 15.87 -6.68
CA ASN A 51 6.02 17.14 -6.70
C ASN A 51 6.55 17.46 -5.29
N GLN A 52 7.86 17.30 -5.11
CA GLN A 52 8.54 17.58 -3.86
C GLN A 52 8.61 19.08 -3.53
N ASN A 53 8.43 19.96 -4.52
CA ASN A 53 8.49 21.42 -4.38
C ASN A 53 7.10 22.07 -4.38
N LEU A 54 6.07 21.32 -3.99
CA LEU A 54 4.70 21.82 -3.99
C LEU A 54 4.56 22.98 -2.99
N THR A 55 4.26 24.18 -3.50
CA THR A 55 3.85 25.31 -2.67
C THR A 55 2.33 25.32 -2.62
N LEU A 56 1.76 24.98 -1.46
CA LEU A 56 0.32 25.00 -1.25
C LEU A 56 -0.09 26.31 -0.56
N MET A 57 -1.32 26.76 -0.79
CA MET A 57 -1.88 27.86 0.00
C MET A 57 -2.02 27.41 1.45
N GLU A 58 -1.36 28.12 2.37
CA GLU A 58 -1.16 27.68 3.76
C GLU A 58 -2.49 27.52 4.52
N ASP A 59 -3.49 28.35 4.23
CA ASP A 59 -4.75 28.40 4.99
C ASP A 59 -5.61 27.12 4.86
N SER A 60 -5.48 26.41 3.74
CA SER A 60 -6.29 25.23 3.43
C SER A 60 -5.60 23.91 3.79
N VAL A 61 -4.32 23.95 4.16
CA VAL A 61 -3.50 22.75 4.41
C VAL A 61 -3.24 22.60 5.90
N LYS A 62 -3.68 21.48 6.46
CA LYS A 62 -3.44 21.15 7.87
C LYS A 62 -2.10 20.46 8.10
N LEU A 63 -1.66 19.63 7.14
CA LEU A 63 -0.40 18.89 7.24
C LEU A 63 0.15 18.60 5.84
N THR A 64 1.45 18.77 5.67
CA THR A 64 2.21 18.20 4.55
C THR A 64 3.41 17.44 5.11
N THR A 65 3.60 16.20 4.69
CA THR A 65 4.70 15.34 5.14
C THR A 65 5.21 14.48 3.99
N PRO A 66 6.50 14.15 3.93
CA PRO A 66 6.98 13.09 3.05
C PRO A 66 6.21 11.79 3.28
N ASP A 67 5.96 11.02 2.22
CA ASP A 67 5.35 9.70 2.32
C ASP A 67 6.26 8.79 3.17
N PRO A 68 5.76 8.20 4.26
CA PRO A 68 6.60 7.44 5.18
C PRO A 68 7.12 6.12 4.59
N ARG A 69 6.51 5.64 3.50
CA ARG A 69 6.85 4.36 2.87
C ARG A 69 8.06 4.49 1.97
N LEU A 70 8.03 5.47 1.05
CA LEU A 70 9.10 5.72 0.09
C LEU A 70 9.17 7.21 -0.32
N PRO A 71 10.38 7.81 -0.37
CA PRO A 71 10.54 9.18 -0.89
C PRO A 71 10.07 9.37 -2.33
N SER A 72 10.11 8.30 -3.15
CA SER A 72 9.63 8.34 -4.54
C SER A 72 8.13 8.53 -4.66
N LEU A 73 7.33 8.25 -3.62
CA LEU A 73 5.90 8.55 -3.60
C LEU A 73 5.60 10.04 -3.35
N GLY A 74 6.62 10.83 -3.03
CA GLY A 74 6.52 12.26 -2.78
C GLY A 74 5.93 12.57 -1.42
N ASN A 75 4.95 13.46 -1.37
CA ASN A 75 4.36 13.99 -0.15
C ASN A 75 2.91 13.54 0.03
N ARG A 76 2.53 13.35 1.29
CA ARG A 76 1.14 13.28 1.77
C ARG A 76 0.69 14.65 2.25
N ILE A 77 -0.52 15.03 1.87
CA ILE A 77 -1.12 16.33 2.17
C ILE A 77 -2.49 16.08 2.78
N ILE A 78 -2.78 16.79 3.87
CA ILE A 78 -4.10 16.77 4.52
C ILE A 78 -4.64 18.19 4.52
N ALA A 79 -5.75 18.40 3.80
CA ALA A 79 -6.40 19.69 3.66
C ALA A 79 -7.68 19.79 4.52
N SER A 80 -8.01 21.00 4.96
CA SER A 80 -9.25 21.32 5.69
C SER A 80 -10.47 21.36 4.78
N GLU A 81 -10.26 21.59 3.50
CA GLU A 81 -11.27 21.70 2.45
C GLU A 81 -10.90 20.87 1.23
N ASN A 82 -11.88 20.66 0.35
CA ASN A 82 -11.66 19.88 -0.85
C ASN A 82 -10.89 20.71 -1.88
N LEU A 83 -9.60 20.41 -2.06
CA LEU A 83 -8.74 21.09 -3.04
C LEU A 83 -9.14 20.82 -4.50
N LYS A 84 -10.04 19.87 -4.79
CA LYS A 84 -10.57 19.65 -6.16
C LYS A 84 -11.33 20.86 -6.70
N SER A 85 -11.84 21.73 -5.82
CA SER A 85 -12.56 22.95 -6.21
C SER A 85 -11.66 24.20 -6.28
N ALA A 86 -10.36 24.07 -6.02
CA ALA A 86 -9.42 25.17 -6.15
C ALA A 86 -8.79 25.14 -7.55
N ASP A 87 -8.99 26.20 -8.34
CA ASP A 87 -8.62 26.32 -9.77
C ASP A 87 -7.12 26.07 -10.11
N ASN A 88 -6.25 25.87 -9.12
CA ASN A 88 -4.80 25.73 -9.26
C ASN A 88 -4.23 24.36 -8.85
N MET A 89 -5.05 23.36 -8.53
CA MET A 89 -4.60 22.02 -8.13
C MET A 89 -5.11 20.96 -9.12
N CYS A 90 -4.21 20.28 -9.83
CA CYS A 90 -4.55 19.16 -10.74
C CYS A 90 -4.94 17.90 -9.95
N VAL A 91 -6.10 17.92 -9.29
CA VAL A 91 -6.68 16.75 -8.63
C VAL A 91 -7.94 16.31 -9.38
N ASP A 92 -7.74 15.63 -10.50
CA ASP A 92 -8.78 15.03 -11.33
C ASP A 92 -8.65 13.49 -11.38
N LEU A 93 -9.53 12.82 -12.14
CA LEU A 93 -9.49 11.35 -12.29
C LEU A 93 -8.21 10.88 -12.99
N GLU A 94 -7.66 11.68 -13.91
CA GLU A 94 -6.41 11.36 -14.60
C GLU A 94 -5.24 11.36 -13.61
N SER A 95 -5.20 12.32 -12.69
CA SER A 95 -4.22 12.39 -11.59
C SER A 95 -4.30 11.17 -10.65
N GLU A 96 -5.50 10.65 -10.38
CA GLU A 96 -5.70 9.45 -9.55
C GLU A 96 -5.17 8.19 -10.24
N GLN A 97 -5.49 8.02 -11.53
CA GLN A 97 -4.96 6.93 -12.35
C GLN A 97 -3.42 7.00 -12.45
N LEU A 98 -2.85 8.17 -12.69
CA LEU A 98 -1.40 8.36 -12.74
C LEU A 98 -0.71 8.05 -11.40
N TYR A 99 -1.33 8.44 -10.28
CA TYR A 99 -0.84 8.07 -8.95
C TYR A 99 -0.89 6.55 -8.73
N HIS A 100 -1.97 5.89 -9.15
CA HIS A 100 -2.11 4.44 -9.05
C HIS A 100 -1.08 3.70 -9.90
N GLU A 101 -0.90 4.13 -11.16
CA GLU A 101 0.15 3.62 -12.04
C GLU A 101 1.54 3.78 -11.42
N HIS A 102 1.82 4.95 -10.83
CA HIS A 102 3.09 5.21 -10.18
C HIS A 102 3.35 4.28 -8.99
N ARG A 103 2.34 4.05 -8.14
CA ARG A 103 2.44 3.06 -7.05
C ARG A 103 2.73 1.65 -7.57
N TYR A 104 2.07 1.25 -8.66
CA TYR A 104 2.28 -0.08 -9.25
C TYR A 104 3.66 -0.24 -9.86
N LYS A 105 4.19 0.78 -10.55
CA LYS A 105 5.59 0.81 -11.01
C LYS A 105 6.58 0.62 -9.85
N LEU A 106 6.27 1.21 -8.68
CA LEU A 106 7.09 1.09 -7.49
C LEU A 106 6.85 -0.21 -6.70
N GLY A 107 5.83 -1.01 -7.02
CA GLY A 107 5.51 -2.21 -6.24
C GLY A 107 4.83 -1.92 -4.90
N ILE A 108 4.11 -0.80 -4.78
CA ILE A 108 3.49 -0.33 -3.53
C ILE A 108 1.99 -0.64 -3.53
N GLY A 109 1.59 -1.56 -2.64
CA GLY A 109 0.19 -1.83 -2.35
C GLY A 109 -0.45 -0.78 -1.45
N GLU A 110 -1.65 -0.33 -1.82
CA GLU A 110 -2.46 0.61 -1.04
C GLU A 110 -3.96 0.28 -1.19
N GLY A 111 -4.69 0.33 -0.08
CA GLY A 111 -6.13 0.05 -0.08
C GLY A 111 -6.48 -1.44 -0.14
N ILE A 112 -7.79 -1.71 -0.15
CA ILE A 112 -8.32 -3.06 0.08
C ILE A 112 -8.18 -4.01 -1.11
N THR A 113 -7.99 -3.48 -2.32
CA THR A 113 -7.80 -4.29 -3.52
C THR A 113 -6.39 -4.88 -3.55
N ASP A 114 -5.40 -4.04 -3.26
CA ASP A 114 -3.99 -4.44 -3.17
C ASP A 114 -3.74 -5.29 -1.90
N LEU A 115 -4.40 -4.93 -0.81
CA LEU A 115 -4.23 -5.48 0.54
C LEU A 115 -5.56 -6.00 1.12
N PRO A 116 -6.14 -7.09 0.57
CA PRO A 116 -7.42 -7.62 1.03
C PRO A 116 -7.41 -7.98 2.52
N PRO A 117 -8.36 -7.45 3.32
CA PRO A 117 -8.48 -7.75 4.74
C PRO A 117 -8.55 -9.26 5.01
N GLY A 118 -7.83 -9.72 6.03
CA GLY A 118 -7.80 -11.13 6.43
C GLY A 118 -7.05 -12.08 5.49
N SER A 119 -6.66 -11.64 4.29
CA SER A 119 -6.00 -12.48 3.27
C SER A 119 -4.57 -12.04 2.96
N CYS A 120 -4.11 -10.93 3.55
CA CYS A 120 -2.76 -10.41 3.41
C CYS A 120 -1.92 -10.63 4.66
N PHE A 121 -0.70 -11.14 4.49
CA PHE A 121 0.27 -11.25 5.57
C PHE A 121 1.27 -10.07 5.52
N PRO A 122 1.53 -9.36 6.64
CA PRO A 122 2.38 -8.17 6.67
C PRO A 122 3.74 -8.30 5.97
N LEU A 123 4.44 -9.42 6.18
CA LEU A 123 5.77 -9.62 5.59
C LEU A 123 5.69 -9.83 4.06
N GLU A 124 4.64 -10.50 3.59
CA GLU A 124 4.38 -10.68 2.15
C GLU A 124 4.04 -9.35 1.47
N CYS A 125 3.43 -8.41 2.19
CA CYS A 125 3.15 -7.05 1.71
C CYS A 125 4.33 -6.09 1.89
N ASN A 126 5.53 -6.59 2.19
CA ASN A 126 6.77 -5.84 2.33
C ASN A 126 6.77 -4.81 3.49
N LEU A 127 5.93 -4.98 4.53
CA LEU A 127 5.86 -4.00 5.62
C LEU A 127 7.19 -3.84 6.38
N THR A 128 8.04 -4.87 6.43
CA THR A 128 9.39 -4.73 7.00
C THR A 128 10.25 -3.77 6.19
N PHE A 129 10.15 -3.82 4.85
CA PHE A 129 10.92 -2.95 3.95
C PHE A 129 10.36 -1.53 3.91
N LEU A 130 9.05 -1.38 4.14
CA LEU A 130 8.33 -0.11 4.13
C LEU A 130 8.18 0.53 5.53
N LYS A 131 9.01 0.12 6.50
CA LYS A 131 9.01 0.66 7.88
C LYS A 131 7.66 0.53 8.60
N GLY A 132 6.84 -0.44 8.22
CA GLY A 132 5.49 -0.70 8.76
C GLY A 132 5.44 -1.67 9.94
N VAL A 133 6.55 -2.35 10.26
CA VAL A 133 6.68 -3.25 11.43
C VAL A 133 7.98 -2.95 12.15
N SER A 134 7.92 -2.89 13.48
CA SER A 134 9.09 -2.82 14.36
C SER A 134 9.11 -4.08 15.22
N PHE A 135 10.29 -4.70 15.35
CA PHE A 135 10.51 -5.88 16.18
C PHE A 135 11.03 -5.53 17.59
N ASP A 136 11.42 -4.27 17.80
CA ASP A 136 11.97 -3.74 19.06
C ASP A 136 10.91 -2.98 19.90
N LYS A 137 9.63 -3.06 19.51
CA LYS A 137 8.51 -2.41 20.22
C LYS A 137 7.80 -3.35 21.18
N GLY A 138 7.00 -2.76 22.08
CA GLY A 138 6.10 -3.50 22.96
C GLY A 138 5.01 -4.29 22.22
N CYS A 139 4.26 -5.08 22.99
CA CYS A 139 3.33 -6.06 22.44
C CYS A 139 2.19 -5.45 21.59
N TYR A 140 1.86 -6.11 20.48
CA TYR A 140 0.74 -5.72 19.60
C TYR A 140 0.00 -6.95 19.05
N ILE A 141 -1.22 -6.74 18.54
CA ILE A 141 -2.07 -7.82 18.02
C ILE A 141 -1.42 -8.47 16.80
N GLY A 142 -1.29 -9.80 16.82
CA GLY A 142 -0.66 -10.57 15.72
C GLY A 142 0.87 -10.55 15.73
N GLN A 143 1.51 -10.00 16.77
CA GLN A 143 2.97 -9.94 16.88
C GLN A 143 3.62 -11.32 16.83
N GLU A 144 3.10 -12.30 17.57
CA GLU A 144 3.74 -13.62 17.70
C GLU A 144 3.93 -14.31 16.33
N LEU A 145 2.89 -14.36 15.50
CA LEU A 145 2.96 -14.95 14.17
C LEU A 145 3.89 -14.14 13.24
N THR A 146 3.84 -12.80 13.35
CA THR A 146 4.67 -11.90 12.53
C THR A 146 6.15 -12.07 12.87
N ALA A 147 6.50 -12.02 14.15
CA ALA A 147 7.85 -12.19 14.66
C ALA A 147 8.37 -13.59 14.40
N ARG A 148 7.55 -14.64 14.62
CA ARG A 148 7.95 -16.02 14.32
C ARG A 148 8.30 -16.17 12.85
N THR A 149 7.43 -15.70 11.94
CA THR A 149 7.71 -15.81 10.50
C THR A 149 8.94 -15.02 10.10
N PHE A 150 9.18 -13.86 10.70
CA PHE A 150 10.37 -13.05 10.43
C PHE A 150 11.67 -13.75 10.85
N HIS A 151 11.72 -14.34 12.05
CA HIS A 151 12.94 -14.97 12.56
C HIS A 151 13.16 -16.41 12.08
N THR A 152 12.10 -17.11 11.65
CA THR A 152 12.19 -18.55 11.29
C THR A 152 12.47 -18.79 9.81
N GLY A 153 12.42 -17.77 8.95
CA GLY A 153 12.94 -17.91 7.60
C GLY A 153 12.54 -16.84 6.60
N VAL A 154 12.93 -17.12 5.36
CA VAL A 154 12.75 -16.23 4.22
C VAL A 154 11.29 -16.09 3.85
N THR A 155 10.80 -14.85 3.73
CA THR A 155 9.49 -14.55 3.14
C THR A 155 9.53 -14.84 1.63
N ARG A 156 9.04 -16.02 1.25
CA ARG A 156 9.15 -16.55 -0.13
C ARG A 156 8.17 -15.91 -1.12
N LYS A 157 7.05 -15.39 -0.62
CA LYS A 157 6.06 -14.67 -1.43
C LYS A 157 6.07 -13.20 -1.08
N ARG A 158 6.07 -12.33 -2.07
CA ARG A 158 6.05 -10.89 -1.88
C ARG A 158 5.12 -10.22 -2.88
N LEU A 159 4.53 -9.10 -2.47
CA LEU A 159 3.84 -8.19 -3.35
C LEU A 159 4.89 -7.54 -4.27
N MET A 160 4.75 -7.72 -5.58
CA MET A 160 5.74 -7.31 -6.58
C MET A 160 5.06 -6.54 -7.73
N PRO A 161 5.73 -5.54 -8.31
CA PRO A 161 5.27 -4.86 -9.50
C PRO A 161 5.21 -5.83 -10.68
N LEU A 162 4.18 -5.66 -11.51
CA LEU A 162 3.99 -6.40 -12.75
C LEU A 162 3.91 -5.43 -13.92
N VAL A 163 4.45 -5.83 -15.06
CA VAL A 163 4.29 -5.14 -16.34
C VAL A 163 3.78 -6.11 -17.38
N PHE A 164 2.60 -5.83 -17.94
CA PHE A 164 2.00 -6.61 -19.02
C PHE A 164 2.50 -6.11 -20.37
N GLU A 165 2.67 -7.03 -21.32
CA GLU A 165 3.11 -6.68 -22.69
C GLU A 165 2.10 -5.77 -23.41
N ASN A 166 0.80 -5.94 -23.13
CA ASN A 166 -0.29 -5.15 -23.68
C ASN A 166 -1.34 -4.86 -22.60
N VAL A 167 -2.19 -3.86 -22.84
CA VAL A 167 -3.31 -3.53 -21.94
C VAL A 167 -4.24 -4.74 -21.83
N PRO A 168 -4.43 -5.32 -20.63
CA PRO A 168 -5.27 -6.49 -20.44
C PRO A 168 -6.76 -6.18 -20.68
N ALA A 169 -7.52 -7.15 -21.20
CA ALA A 169 -8.98 -7.03 -21.34
C ALA A 169 -9.73 -7.13 -20.00
N GLY A 170 -9.02 -7.31 -18.89
CA GLY A 170 -9.55 -7.61 -17.57
C GLY A 170 -9.07 -8.97 -17.05
N PHE A 171 -9.13 -9.14 -15.73
CA PHE A 171 -8.81 -10.40 -15.06
C PHE A 171 -9.91 -10.76 -14.07
N LYS A 172 -9.99 -12.04 -13.73
CA LYS A 172 -10.75 -12.46 -12.55
C LYS A 172 -9.92 -12.15 -11.30
N THR A 173 -10.58 -11.94 -10.18
CA THR A 173 -9.91 -11.81 -8.88
C THR A 173 -8.94 -12.98 -8.69
N ASP A 174 -7.72 -12.67 -8.26
CA ASP A 174 -6.72 -13.69 -7.93
C ASP A 174 -6.28 -14.57 -9.12
N SER A 175 -6.46 -14.11 -10.37
CA SER A 175 -5.98 -14.80 -11.58
C SER A 175 -4.53 -15.26 -11.42
N SER A 176 -4.28 -16.52 -11.78
CA SER A 176 -2.97 -17.15 -11.59
C SER A 176 -1.96 -16.70 -12.63
N ILE A 177 -0.79 -16.32 -12.15
CA ILE A 177 0.39 -16.02 -12.97
C ILE A 177 1.27 -17.26 -13.00
N MET A 178 1.65 -17.68 -14.19
CA MET A 178 2.34 -18.93 -14.45
C MET A 178 3.71 -18.67 -15.08
N SER A 179 4.73 -19.46 -14.71
CA SER A 179 5.98 -19.50 -15.45
C SER A 179 5.82 -20.26 -16.76
N GLU A 180 6.75 -20.09 -17.70
CA GLU A 180 6.75 -20.89 -18.94
C GLU A 180 6.78 -22.40 -18.70
N LYS A 181 7.35 -22.84 -17.57
CA LYS A 181 7.39 -24.25 -17.16
C LYS A 181 6.05 -24.76 -16.60
N GLY A 182 4.98 -23.96 -16.66
CA GLY A 182 3.66 -24.31 -16.16
C GLY A 182 3.54 -24.31 -14.64
N LYS A 183 4.52 -23.76 -13.90
CA LYS A 183 4.44 -23.62 -12.44
C LYS A 183 3.73 -22.32 -12.06
N SER A 184 2.93 -22.36 -10.99
CA SER A 184 2.33 -21.15 -10.43
C SER A 184 3.42 -20.24 -9.84
N ALA A 185 3.61 -19.07 -10.46
CA ALA A 185 4.52 -18.03 -9.99
C ALA A 185 3.85 -17.10 -8.99
N GLY A 186 2.53 -16.92 -9.06
CA GLY A 186 1.81 -16.07 -8.11
C GLY A 186 0.36 -15.84 -8.49
N LYS A 187 -0.25 -14.82 -7.88
CA LYS A 187 -1.60 -14.36 -8.19
C LYS A 187 -1.62 -12.86 -8.39
N LEU A 188 -2.36 -12.40 -9.39
CA LEU A 188 -2.64 -10.97 -9.58
C LEU A 188 -3.44 -10.44 -8.37
N ARG A 189 -3.14 -9.21 -7.94
CA ARG A 189 -3.97 -8.43 -7.01
C ARG A 189 -4.88 -7.52 -7.80
N ASP A 190 -4.27 -6.61 -8.55
CA ASP A 190 -4.97 -5.64 -9.37
C ASP A 190 -4.04 -5.05 -10.44
N PHE A 191 -4.60 -4.31 -11.39
CA PHE A 191 -3.88 -3.71 -12.50
C PHE A 191 -4.53 -2.40 -12.97
N ILE A 192 -3.72 -1.53 -13.57
CA ILE A 192 -4.15 -0.32 -14.25
C ILE A 192 -3.24 -0.08 -15.45
N SER A 193 -3.83 0.21 -16.61
CA SER A 193 -3.11 0.26 -17.89
C SER A 193 -2.33 -1.05 -18.12
N ILE A 194 -0.99 -0.99 -18.21
CA ILE A 194 -0.10 -2.16 -18.34
C ILE A 194 0.63 -2.51 -17.05
N TYR A 195 0.35 -1.80 -15.94
CA TYR A 195 1.01 -2.00 -14.66
C TYR A 195 0.11 -2.75 -13.71
N GLY A 196 0.67 -3.57 -12.82
CA GLY A 196 -0.10 -4.26 -11.81
C GLY A 196 0.71 -4.63 -10.58
N LEU A 197 0.02 -5.24 -9.62
CA LEU A 197 0.65 -5.85 -8.45
C LEU A 197 0.28 -7.32 -8.40
N GLY A 198 1.25 -8.17 -8.09
CA GLY A 198 1.04 -9.60 -7.87
C GLY A 198 1.62 -10.05 -6.54
N LEU A 199 0.95 -10.97 -5.87
CA LEU A 199 1.58 -11.74 -4.79
C LEU A 199 2.37 -12.88 -5.43
N MET A 200 3.67 -12.67 -5.58
CA MET A 200 4.58 -13.51 -6.37
C MET A 200 5.51 -14.32 -5.48
N ARG A 201 5.79 -15.56 -5.87
CA ARG A 201 6.90 -16.36 -5.33
C ARG A 201 8.19 -15.81 -5.91
N VAL A 202 9.04 -15.20 -5.09
CA VAL A 202 10.25 -14.48 -5.52
C VAL A 202 11.19 -15.39 -6.34
N ALA A 203 11.30 -16.67 -6.00
CA ALA A 203 12.15 -17.61 -6.74
C ALA A 203 11.65 -17.91 -8.17
N GLU A 204 10.35 -17.72 -8.43
CA GLU A 204 9.71 -18.04 -9.71
C GLU A 204 9.58 -16.83 -10.63
N THR A 205 10.09 -15.64 -10.25
CA THR A 205 9.99 -14.42 -11.06
C THR A 205 11.18 -14.20 -12.00
N LYS A 206 12.27 -14.98 -11.90
CA LYS A 206 13.50 -14.82 -12.70
C LYS A 206 13.41 -15.30 -14.16
N GLY A 207 12.22 -15.25 -14.78
CA GLY A 207 12.02 -15.70 -16.16
C GLY A 207 10.69 -15.23 -16.73
N ASP A 208 10.38 -15.68 -17.94
CA ASP A 208 9.14 -15.30 -18.62
C ASP A 208 7.90 -15.83 -17.88
N LEU A 209 6.95 -14.93 -17.64
CA LEU A 209 5.69 -15.22 -16.99
C LEU A 209 4.54 -14.95 -17.95
N ASN A 210 3.42 -15.61 -17.70
CA ASN A 210 2.19 -15.40 -18.43
C ASN A 210 0.96 -15.46 -17.53
N ILE A 211 -0.10 -14.82 -18.01
CA ILE A 211 -1.43 -14.81 -17.38
C ILE A 211 -2.49 -14.90 -18.49
N ILE A 212 -3.65 -15.48 -18.18
CA ILE A 212 -4.78 -15.56 -19.10
C ILE A 212 -5.80 -14.50 -18.69
N ASP A 213 -6.17 -13.63 -19.63
CA ASP A 213 -7.19 -12.60 -19.42
C ASP A 213 -8.63 -13.16 -19.49
N VAL A 214 -9.62 -12.32 -19.20
CA VAL A 214 -11.05 -12.74 -19.25
C VAL A 214 -11.53 -13.16 -20.64
N LYS A 215 -10.81 -12.81 -21.72
CA LYS A 215 -11.11 -13.22 -23.09
C LYS A 215 -10.37 -14.49 -23.51
N GLY A 216 -9.54 -15.06 -22.64
CA GLY A 216 -8.75 -16.24 -22.92
C GLY A 216 -7.41 -15.95 -23.61
N ASN A 217 -7.02 -14.67 -23.76
CA ASN A 217 -5.74 -14.31 -24.33
C ASN A 217 -4.62 -14.59 -23.34
N LYS A 218 -3.54 -15.22 -23.83
CA LYS A 218 -2.31 -15.41 -23.05
C LYS A 218 -1.44 -14.17 -23.19
N LEU A 219 -1.27 -13.42 -22.10
CA LEU A 219 -0.45 -12.23 -22.03
C LEU A 219 0.89 -12.55 -21.39
N LYS A 220 1.99 -12.04 -21.95
CA LYS A 220 3.28 -12.02 -21.27
C LYS A 220 3.25 -10.97 -20.16
N VAL A 221 3.85 -11.33 -19.04
CA VAL A 221 4.00 -10.43 -17.88
C VAL A 221 5.43 -10.54 -17.37
N LYS A 222 5.98 -9.41 -16.92
CA LYS A 222 7.26 -9.36 -16.20
C LYS A 222 6.99 -8.95 -14.77
N ALA A 223 7.75 -9.54 -13.85
CA ALA A 223 7.76 -9.13 -12.44
C ALA A 223 9.16 -8.64 -12.10
N ASP A 224 9.25 -7.45 -11.51
CA ASP A 224 10.53 -6.84 -11.17
C ASP A 224 10.76 -6.82 -9.65
N ILE A 225 12.02 -6.90 -9.24
CA ILE A 225 12.42 -6.62 -7.86
C ILE A 225 12.57 -5.10 -7.76
N PRO A 226 11.76 -4.39 -6.95
CA PRO A 226 11.88 -2.95 -6.81
C PRO A 226 13.25 -2.53 -6.29
N SER A 227 13.80 -1.44 -6.83
CA SER A 227 15.13 -0.93 -6.48
C SER A 227 15.28 -0.49 -5.02
N TRP A 228 14.16 -0.23 -4.32
CA TRP A 228 14.13 0.12 -2.90
C TRP A 228 14.13 -1.09 -1.97
N TRP A 229 13.99 -2.31 -2.48
CA TRP A 229 14.19 -3.50 -1.66
C TRP A 229 15.63 -3.53 -1.15
N PRO A 230 15.86 -4.00 0.09
CA PRO A 230 17.21 -4.14 0.58
C PRO A 230 17.97 -5.20 -0.24
N SER A 231 19.28 -5.00 -0.43
CA SER A 231 20.15 -5.94 -1.16
C SER A 231 20.05 -7.38 -0.65
N GLU A 232 20.36 -8.37 -1.50
CA GLU A 232 20.17 -9.82 -1.25
C GLU A 232 20.66 -10.31 0.12
N ASN A 233 21.69 -9.68 0.71
CA ASN A 233 22.20 -10.01 2.05
C ASN A 233 21.22 -9.73 3.22
N HIS A 234 20.14 -8.97 2.99
CA HIS A 234 19.08 -8.68 3.97
C HIS A 234 17.72 -9.31 3.58
N MET A 235 17.69 -10.12 2.52
CA MET A 235 16.50 -10.86 2.10
C MET A 235 16.45 -12.29 2.68
N LEU A 236 17.49 -12.71 3.41
CA LEU A 236 17.63 -14.01 4.05
C LEU A 236 17.21 -13.98 5.52
#